data_AF-A0AAW7XBY3-F1
#
_entry.id   AF-A0AAW7XBY3-F1
#
_cell.length_a   1.000
_cell.length_b   1.000
_cell.length_c   1.000
_cell.angle_alpha   90.00
_cell.angle_beta   90.00
_cell.angle_gamma   90.00
#
_symmetry.space_group_name_H-M   'P 1'
#
loop_
_entity.id
_entity.type
_entity.pdbx_description
1 polymer ?
#
loop_
_entity_poly.entity_id
_entity_poly.type
_entity_poly.pdbx_seq_one_letter_code
_entity_poly.pdbx_strand_id
1 'polypeptide(L)' 'MVNYKVIAFDADDTLWVNEPYFREAEDQFAKLLSMYETENKIQQELYKVITGNIPLYGYGVKSCILSMVQC' A
#
# COMPACT_ATOMS: atom_id res chain seq x y z
N MET A 1 -30.26 18.98 20.37
CA MET A 1 -28.92 18.64 19.83
C MET A 1 -28.48 17.35 20.49
N VAL A 2 -28.04 16.36 19.71
CA VAL A 2 -27.51 15.10 20.25
C VAL A 2 -26.13 15.37 20.83
N ASN A 3 -25.87 14.90 22.05
CA ASN A 3 -24.58 15.05 22.74
C ASN A 3 -23.76 13.77 22.55
N TYR A 4 -22.87 13.78 21.56
CA TYR A 4 -21.95 12.67 21.32
C TYR A 4 -20.80 12.70 22.32
N LYS A 5 -20.53 11.57 22.96
CA LYS A 5 -19.44 11.44 23.95
C LYS A 5 -18.09 11.13 23.33
N VAL A 6 -18.08 10.56 22.13
CA VAL A 6 -16.87 10.16 21.41
C VAL A 6 -17.07 10.48 19.93
N ILE A 7 -16.03 11.03 19.32
CA ILE A 7 -15.90 11.20 17.87
C ILE A 7 -14.58 10.54 17.50
N ALA A 8 -14.63 9.56 16.59
CA ALA A 8 -13.44 8.90 16.06
C ALA A 8 -13.07 9.52 14.72
N PHE A 9 -11.78 9.73 14.52
CA PHE A 9 -11.21 10.12 13.24
C PHE A 9 -10.25 9.02 12.82
N ASP A 10 -10.35 8.61 11.55
CA ASP A 10 -9.27 7.87 10.93
C ASP A 10 -8.03 8.76 10.83
N ALA A 11 -6.87 8.15 10.68
CA ALA A 11 -5.59 8.85 10.72
C ALA A 11 -5.06 9.11 9.31
N ASP A 12 -4.78 8.03 8.58
CA ASP A 12 -4.19 8.08 7.24
C ASP A 12 -5.20 8.66 6.24
N ASP A 13 -4.74 9.62 5.44
CA ASP A 13 -5.54 10.36 4.45
C ASP A 13 -6.76 11.10 5.01
N THR A 14 -6.87 11.21 6.34
CA THR A 14 -7.87 12.00 7.06
C THR A 14 -7.21 13.11 7.90
N LEU A 15 -6.25 12.76 8.76
CA LEU A 15 -5.48 13.71 9.58
C LEU A 15 -4.18 14.13 8.90
N TRP A 16 -3.56 13.25 8.13
CA TRP A 16 -2.34 13.52 7.37
C TRP A 16 -2.34 12.77 6.04
N VAL A 17 -1.53 13.25 5.09
CA VAL A 17 -1.34 12.62 3.78
C VAL A 17 -0.54 11.34 3.94
N ASN A 18 -1.02 10.23 3.38
CA ASN A 18 -0.37 8.93 3.48
C ASN A 18 -0.29 8.20 2.13
N GLU A 19 -1.40 8.02 1.41
CA GLU A 19 -1.46 7.24 0.15
C GLU A 19 -0.45 7.68 -0.93
N PRO A 20 -0.16 8.98 -1.15
CA PRO A 20 0.83 9.40 -2.14
C PRO A 20 2.22 8.79 -1.91
N TYR A 21 2.62 8.54 -0.66
CA TYR A 21 3.90 7.92 -0.34
C TYR A 21 3.93 6.43 -0.72
N PHE A 22 2.81 5.72 -0.53
CA PHE A 22 2.67 4.33 -0.97
C PHE A 22 2.72 4.24 -2.49
N ARG A 23 2.03 5.14 -3.21
CA ARG A 23 2.06 5.21 -4.67
C ARG A 23 3.44 5.49 -5.23
N GLU A 24 4.14 6.46 -4.65
CA GLU A 24 5.50 6.76 -5.06
C GLU A 24 6.44 5.54 -4.89
N ALA A 25 6.29 4.80 -3.78
CA ALA A 25 7.06 3.58 -3.56
C ALA A 25 6.72 2.47 -4.59
N GLU A 26 5.44 2.27 -4.92
CA GLU A 26 5.00 1.34 -5.97
C GLU A 26 5.55 1.72 -7.35
N ASP A 27 5.53 3.01 -7.70
CA ASP A 27 6.08 3.52 -8.95
C ASP A 27 7.60 3.33 -9.03
N GLN A 28 8.32 3.63 -7.94
CA GLN A 28 9.77 3.41 -7.88
C GLN A 28 10.12 1.93 -7.97
N PHE A 29 9.35 1.06 -7.32
CA PHE A 29 9.49 -0.39 -7.43
C PHE A 29 9.28 -0.88 -8.88
N ALA A 30 8.21 -0.42 -9.54
CA ALA A 30 7.93 -0.77 -10.93
C ALA A 30 9.04 -0.31 -11.88
N LYS A 31 9.54 0.92 -11.70
CA LYS A 31 10.68 1.45 -12.46
C LYS A 31 11.95 0.63 -12.26
N LEU A 32 12.23 0.20 -11.02
CA LEU A 32 13.40 -0.64 -10.71
C LEU A 32 13.37 -1.97 -11.47
N LEU A 33 12.18 -2.53 -11.70
CA LEU A 33 11.98 -3.80 -12.38
C LEU A 33 11.65 -3.68 -13.87
N SER A 34 11.66 -2.46 -14.43
CA SER A 34 11.26 -2.16 -15.82
C SER A 34 12.06 -2.91 -16.91
N MET A 35 13.23 -3.45 -16.57
CA MET A 35 14.01 -4.29 -17.49
C MET A 35 13.44 -5.70 -17.69
N TYR A 36 12.56 -6.15 -16.78
CA TYR A 36 11.97 -7.49 -16.82
C TYR A 36 10.58 -7.50 -17.45
N GLU A 37 9.80 -6.43 -17.25
CA GLU A 37 8.43 -6.33 -17.70
C GLU A 37 7.93 -4.87 -17.68
N THR A 38 6.75 -4.59 -18.24
CA THR A 38 6.16 -3.24 -18.20
C THR A 38 5.79 -2.81 -16.78
N GLU A 39 5.96 -1.53 -16.46
CA GLU A 39 5.63 -0.98 -15.13
C GLU A 39 4.19 -1.32 -14.70
N ASN A 40 3.24 -1.21 -15.63
CA ASN A 40 1.83 -1.57 -15.38
C ASN A 40 1.67 -3.04 -14.97
N LYS A 41 2.33 -3.95 -15.69
CA LYS A 41 2.26 -5.38 -15.39
C LYS A 41 2.95 -5.71 -14.06
N ILE A 42 4.08 -5.05 -13.73
CA ILE A 42 4.74 -5.18 -12.44
C ILE A 42 3.82 -4.72 -11.30
N GLN A 43 3.16 -3.56 -11.44
CA GLN A 43 2.19 -3.07 -10.45
C GLN A 43 1.01 -4.04 -10.26
N GLN A 44 0.51 -4.64 -11.34
CA GLN A 44 -0.55 -5.66 -11.25
C GLN A 44 -0.09 -6.91 -10.49
N GLU A 45 1.13 -7.39 -10.72
CA GLU A 45 1.66 -8.54 -9.97
C GLU A 45 1.93 -8.18 -8.50
N LEU A 46 2.49 -7.00 -8.22
CA LEU A 46 2.68 -6.51 -6.85
C LEU A 46 1.35 -6.46 -6.08
N TYR A 47 0.28 -5.95 -6.70
CA TYR A 47 -1.05 -5.92 -6.10
C TYR A 47 -1.57 -7.33 -5.74
N LYS A 48 -1.35 -8.32 -6.61
CA LYS A 48 -1.73 -9.71 -6.32
C LYS A 48 -0.93 -10.28 -5.15
N VAL A 49 0.37 -10.01 -5.07
CA VAL A 49 1.23 -10.48 -3.96
C VAL A 49 0.80 -9.83 -2.65
N ILE A 50 0.61 -8.51 -2.62
CA ILE A 50 0.14 -7.78 -1.43
C ILE A 50 -1.20 -8.34 -0.95
N THR A 51 -2.19 -8.43 -1.84
CA THR A 51 -3.53 -8.92 -1.46
C THR A 51 -3.53 -10.38 -1.01
N GLY A 52 -2.74 -11.24 -1.66
CA GLY A 52 -2.54 -12.62 -1.24
C GLY A 52 -1.85 -12.77 0.13
N ASN A 53 -1.02 -11.79 0.51
CA ASN A 53 -0.29 -11.79 1.78
C ASN A 53 -1.06 -11.14 2.95
N ILE A 54 -2.17 -10.44 2.71
CA ILE A 54 -2.98 -9.81 3.77
C ILE A 54 -3.33 -10.78 4.91
N PRO A 55 -3.77 -12.04 4.66
CA PRO A 55 -4.10 -12.97 5.75
C PRO A 55 -2.91 -13.32 6.65
N LEU A 56 -1.67 -13.18 6.15
CA LEU A 56 -0.45 -13.54 6.88
C LEU A 56 0.21 -12.32 7.54
N TYR A 57 0.35 -11.21 6.81
CA TYR A 57 1.10 -10.03 7.25
C TYR A 57 0.21 -8.87 7.72
N GLY A 58 -1.10 -8.92 7.46
CA GLY A 58 -2.01 -7.81 7.72
C GLY A 58 -1.73 -6.60 6.82
N TYR A 59 -2.08 -5.42 7.31
CA TYR A 59 -1.96 -4.15 6.59
C TYR A 59 -0.74 -3.33 7.07
N GLY A 60 -0.38 -2.33 6.28
CA GLY A 60 0.63 -1.33 6.62
C GLY A 60 1.97 -1.55 5.91
N VAL A 61 2.90 -0.60 6.15
CA VAL A 61 4.15 -0.48 5.41
C VAL A 61 5.00 -1.76 5.41
N LYS A 62 5.07 -2.48 6.53
CA LYS A 62 5.84 -3.73 6.62
C LYS A 62 5.28 -4.82 5.70
N SER A 63 3.96 -4.98 5.64
CA SER A 63 3.31 -5.95 4.76
C SER A 63 3.57 -5.62 3.28
N CYS A 64 3.51 -4.32 2.93
CA CYS A 64 3.84 -3.82 1.60
C CYS A 64 5.28 -4.14 1.20
N ILE A 65 6.27 -3.80 2.05
CA ILE A 65 7.69 -4.05 1.76
C ILE A 65 8.01 -5.55 1.68
N LEU A 66 7.46 -6.38 2.56
CA LEU A 66 7.66 -7.84 2.48
C LEU A 66 7.09 -8.41 1.17
N SER A 67 5.98 -7.85 0.69
CA SER A 67 5.37 -8.25 -0.57
C SER A 67 6.20 -7.79 -1.78
N MET A 68 6.82 -6.61 -1.73
CA MET A 68 7.78 -6.15 -2.75
C MET A 68 9.01 -7.06 -2.85
N VAL A 69 9.52 -7.56 -1.72
CA VAL A 69 10.67 -8.49 -1.70
C VAL A 69 10.30 -9.87 -2.26
N GLN A 70 9.04 -10.28 -2.11
CA GLN A 70 8.54 -11.58 -2.59
C GLN A 70 8.14 -11.56 -4.07
N CYS A 71 7.77 -10.39 -4.60
CA CYS A 71 7.33 -10.18 -5.98
C CYS A 71 8.50 -10.30 -6.97
#